data_AF-A0A921YWH4-F1
#
_entry.id   AF-A0A921YWH4-F1
#
_cell.length_a   1.000
_cell.length_b   1.000
_cell.length_c   1.000
_cell.angle_alpha   90.00
_cell.angle_beta   90.00
_cell.angle_gamma   90.00
#
_symmetry.space_group_name_H-M   'P 1'
#
loop_
_entity.id
_entity.type
_entity.pdbx_description
1 polymer ?
#
loop_
_entity_poly.entity_id
_entity_poly.type
_entity_poly.pdbx_seq_one_letter_code
_entity_poly.pdbx_strand_id
1 'polypeptide(L)'
;MDDIKLYTEDESQLYNLATLTEQFSEDIKMEFGIGKCKINSIKSGSICQHQYTLSTEEKIEPLYGQEAYKYFGYNQSQQIHYKEIKNTLTQQFHHRFNAILKKQLYVRNTI
;
A
#
# COMPACT_ATOMS: atom_id res chain seq x y z
N MET A 1 -6.17 9.62 7.41
CA MET A 1 -5.00 8.72 7.22
C MET A 1 -5.60 7.60 6.41
N ASP A 2 -5.37 7.63 5.09
CA ASP A 2 -6.34 7.06 4.13
C ASP A 2 -5.81 5.77 3.47
N ASP A 3 -4.56 5.40 3.77
CA ASP A 3 -3.90 4.19 3.30
C ASP A 3 -3.83 3.15 4.42
N ILE A 4 -4.57 2.05 4.27
CA ILE A 4 -4.58 0.92 5.21
C ILE A 4 -4.19 -0.37 4.49
N LYS A 5 -3.53 -1.28 5.21
CA LYS A 5 -3.21 -2.63 4.73
C LYS A 5 -3.70 -3.66 5.75
N LEU A 6 -4.59 -4.54 5.32
CA LEU A 6 -5.17 -5.60 6.13
C LEU A 6 -4.36 -6.89 5.98
N TYR A 7 -4.16 -7.60 7.07
CA TYR A 7 -3.46 -8.89 7.10
C TYR A 7 -4.29 -9.91 7.86
N THR A 8 -4.46 -11.09 7.30
CA THR A 8 -5.18 -12.21 7.91
C THR A 8 -4.49 -13.52 7.54
N GLU A 9 -4.78 -14.58 8.30
CA GLU A 9 -4.22 -15.92 8.04
C GLU A 9 -5.00 -16.65 6.94
N ASP A 10 -6.30 -16.40 6.83
CA ASP A 10 -7.18 -17.04 5.87
C ASP A 10 -8.16 -16.05 5.21
N GLU A 11 -8.81 -16.55 4.15
CA GLU A 11 -9.72 -15.81 3.30
C GLU A 11 -11.03 -15.42 4.02
N SER A 12 -11.53 -16.27 4.91
CA SER A 12 -12.76 -16.00 5.66
C SER A 12 -12.55 -14.89 6.70
N GLN A 13 -11.39 -14.86 7.35
CA GLN A 13 -10.98 -13.76 8.22
C GLN A 13 -10.78 -12.48 7.43
N LEU A 14 -10.20 -12.56 6.22
CA LEU A 14 -10.08 -11.40 5.34
C LEU A 14 -11.46 -10.82 5.03
N TYR A 15 -12.45 -11.68 4.78
CA TYR A 15 -13.83 -11.28 4.54
C TYR A 15 -14.41 -10.48 5.70
N ASN A 16 -14.32 -11.05 6.90
CA ASN A 16 -14.86 -10.41 8.10
C ASN A 16 -14.16 -9.07 8.37
N LEU A 17 -12.83 -9.01 8.21
CA LEU A 17 -12.05 -7.81 8.46
C LEU A 17 -12.32 -6.71 7.43
N ALA A 18 -12.46 -7.06 6.15
CA ALA A 18 -12.81 -6.11 5.09
C ALA A 18 -14.21 -5.53 5.32
N THR A 19 -15.19 -6.38 5.63
CA THR A 19 -16.56 -5.96 5.94
C THR A 19 -16.61 -5.04 7.17
N LEU A 20 -15.89 -5.38 8.24
CA LEU A 20 -15.81 -4.55 9.44
C LEU A 20 -15.17 -3.18 9.14
N THR A 21 -14.14 -3.17 8.30
CA THR A 21 -13.46 -1.93 7.90
C THR A 21 -14.39 -1.03 7.08
N GLU A 22 -15.19 -1.62 6.17
CA GLU A 22 -16.22 -0.92 5.40
C GLU A 22 -17.27 -0.29 6.32
N GLN A 23 -17.87 -1.07 7.22
CA GLN A 23 -18.85 -0.59 8.21
C GLN A 23 -18.30 0.56 9.05
N PHE A 24 -17.08 0.39 9.56
CA PHE A 24 -16.43 1.44 10.35
C PHE A 24 -16.18 2.71 9.53
N SER A 25 -15.85 2.58 8.24
CA SER A 25 -15.69 3.71 7.33
C SER A 25 -16.98 4.52 7.18
N GLU A 26 -18.10 3.81 7.01
CA GLU A 26 -19.42 4.42 6.86
C GLU A 26 -19.85 5.16 8.14
N ASP A 27 -19.53 4.59 9.30
CA ASP A 27 -19.82 5.19 10.62
C ASP A 27 -19.08 6.51 10.80
N ILE A 28 -17.79 6.56 10.41
CA ILE A 28 -16.97 7.77 10.51
C ILE A 28 -17.11 8.71 9.29
N LYS A 29 -17.97 8.37 8.33
CA LYS A 29 -18.19 9.12 7.07
C LYS A 29 -16.91 9.33 6.25
N MET A 30 -16.04 8.33 6.24
CA MET A 30 -14.85 8.29 5.38
C MET A 30 -15.14 7.42 4.16
N GLU A 31 -14.71 7.86 2.98
CA GLU A 31 -14.83 7.09 1.74
C GLU A 31 -13.52 6.35 1.47
N PHE A 32 -13.54 5.03 1.47
CA PHE A 32 -12.39 4.24 1.04
C PHE A 32 -12.37 4.09 -0.48
N GLY A 33 -11.19 4.25 -1.08
CA GLY A 33 -10.98 4.01 -2.50
C GLY A 33 -10.91 2.53 -2.84
N ILE A 34 -11.99 1.77 -2.59
CA ILE A 34 -12.06 0.31 -2.72
C ILE A 34 -11.62 -0.18 -4.10
N GLY A 35 -11.99 0.51 -5.18
CA GLY A 35 -11.58 0.15 -6.54
C GLY A 35 -10.05 0.19 -6.79
N LYS A 36 -9.27 0.78 -5.87
CA LYS A 36 -7.80 0.78 -5.91
C LYS A 36 -7.19 -0.32 -5.06
N CYS A 37 -7.97 -0.97 -4.20
CA CYS A 37 -7.51 -2.06 -3.35
C CYS A 37 -7.19 -3.30 -4.19
N LYS A 38 -6.24 -4.10 -3.70
CA LYS A 38 -5.84 -5.37 -4.31
C LYS A 38 -5.62 -6.42 -3.24
N ILE A 39 -5.93 -7.67 -3.57
CA ILE A 39 -5.70 -8.80 -2.67
C ILE A 39 -4.44 -9.55 -3.09
N ASN A 40 -3.55 -9.80 -2.12
CA ASN A 40 -2.39 -10.66 -2.31
C ASN A 40 -2.53 -11.88 -1.40
N SER A 41 -2.99 -13.00 -1.95
CA SER A 41 -3.19 -14.26 -1.20
C SER A 41 -2.11 -15.27 -1.57
N ILE A 42 -1.45 -15.81 -0.54
CA ILE A 42 -0.35 -16.78 -0.67
C ILE A 42 -0.67 -17.99 0.20
N LYS A 43 -0.83 -19.15 -0.42
CA LYS A 43 -1.10 -20.42 0.27
C LYS A 43 -0.03 -21.44 -0.09
N SER A 44 0.68 -21.96 0.91
CA SER A 44 1.79 -22.92 0.72
C SER A 44 2.83 -22.43 -0.30
N GLY A 45 3.16 -21.14 -0.28
CA GLY A 45 4.10 -20.52 -1.22
C GLY A 45 3.56 -20.30 -2.63
N SER A 46 2.31 -20.67 -2.92
CA SER A 46 1.65 -20.46 -4.21
C SER A 46 0.65 -19.33 -4.13
N ILE A 47 0.53 -18.56 -5.22
CA ILE A 47 -0.43 -17.45 -5.31
C ILE A 47 -1.82 -18.03 -5.51
N CYS A 48 -2.78 -17.57 -4.72
CA CYS A 48 -4.18 -17.86 -4.91
C CYS A 48 -4.87 -16.61 -5.47
N GLN A 49 -5.47 -16.75 -6.66
CA GLN A 49 -6.28 -15.70 -7.26
C GLN A 49 -7.70 -15.87 -6.76
N HIS A 50 -8.05 -15.10 -5.73
CA HIS A 50 -9.41 -15.03 -5.22
C HIS A 50 -9.90 -13.59 -5.37
N GLN A 51 -11.06 -13.43 -5.99
CA GLN A 51 -11.74 -12.16 -6.11
C GLN A 51 -12.67 -11.99 -4.92
N TYR A 52 -12.62 -10.83 -4.29
CA TYR A 52 -13.46 -10.53 -3.15
C TYR A 52 -14.60 -9.62 -3.54
N THR A 53 -15.81 -9.93 -3.07
CA THR A 53 -16.98 -9.06 -3.23
C THR A 53 -17.39 -8.56 -1.85
N LEU A 54 -17.41 -7.25 -1.68
CA LEU A 54 -17.85 -6.57 -0.47
C LEU A 54 -19.37 -6.62 -0.34
N SER A 55 -19.86 -6.18 0.82
CA SER A 55 -21.31 -6.11 1.10
C SER A 55 -22.03 -5.10 0.19
N THR A 56 -21.28 -4.10 -0.31
CA THR A 56 -21.71 -3.08 -1.27
C THR A 56 -21.71 -3.53 -2.73
N GLU A 57 -21.48 -4.82 -2.99
CA GLU A 57 -21.27 -5.41 -4.34
C GLU A 57 -19.98 -4.95 -5.05
N GLU A 58 -19.18 -4.10 -4.41
CA GLU A 58 -17.87 -3.70 -4.93
C GLU A 58 -16.89 -4.88 -4.92
N LYS A 59 -16.05 -4.94 -5.95
CA LYS A 59 -15.14 -6.06 -6.19
C LYS A 59 -13.68 -5.64 -5.99
N ILE A 60 -12.98 -6.36 -5.12
CA ILE A 60 -11.54 -6.23 -4.95
C ILE A 60 -10.86 -7.36 -5.71
N GLU A 61 -10.11 -6.96 -6.75
CA GLU A 61 -9.40 -7.89 -7.61
C GLU A 61 -8.11 -8.41 -6.95
N PRO A 62 -7.71 -9.66 -7.22
CA PRO A 62 -6.40 -10.13 -6.80
C PRO A 62 -5.29 -9.38 -7.54
N LEU A 63 -4.09 -9.44 -6.97
CA LEU A 63 -2.86 -9.00 -7.62
C LEU A 63 -2.42 -10.10 -8.59
N TYR A 64 -2.28 -9.77 -9.88
CA TYR A 64 -2.00 -10.78 -10.91
C TYR A 64 -0.49 -10.89 -11.20
N GLY A 65 0.02 -12.12 -11.29
CA GLY A 65 1.34 -12.41 -11.88
C GLY A 65 2.51 -11.63 -11.29
N GLN A 66 3.15 -10.76 -12.08
CA GLN A 66 4.29 -9.91 -11.69
C GLN A 66 3.88 -8.47 -11.34
N GLU A 67 2.59 -8.17 -11.19
CA GLU A 67 2.15 -6.84 -10.80
C GLU A 67 2.74 -6.46 -9.44
N ALA A 68 3.31 -5.26 -9.39
CA ALA A 68 3.79 -4.67 -8.14
C ALA A 68 2.74 -3.68 -7.64
N TYR A 69 2.20 -3.94 -6.45
CA TYR A 69 1.31 -2.99 -5.79
C TYR A 69 2.14 -1.87 -5.16
N LYS A 70 1.75 -0.61 -5.30
CA LYS A 70 2.50 0.50 -4.70
C LYS A 70 1.89 0.88 -3.36
N TYR A 71 2.67 0.79 -2.29
CA TYR A 71 2.26 1.20 -0.94
C TYR A 71 3.33 2.13 -0.34
N PHE A 72 2.92 3.30 0.15
CA PHE A 72 3.81 4.37 0.62
C PHE A 72 4.92 4.78 -0.37
N GLY A 73 4.66 4.68 -1.67
CA GLY A 73 5.66 5.02 -2.68
C GLY A 73 6.58 3.86 -3.10
N TYR A 74 6.47 2.70 -2.45
CA TYR A 74 7.32 1.54 -2.69
C TYR A 74 6.55 0.39 -3.32
N ASN A 75 7.24 -0.32 -4.21
CA ASN A 75 6.70 -1.53 -4.81
C ASN A 75 6.66 -2.64 -3.76
N GLN A 76 5.44 -3.07 -3.46
CA GLN A 76 5.10 -4.28 -2.75
C GLN A 76 4.79 -5.33 -3.83
N SER A 77 5.75 -6.19 -4.11
CA SER A 77 5.50 -7.42 -4.87
C SER A 77 5.40 -8.60 -3.90
N GLN A 78 5.23 -9.81 -4.44
CA GLN A 78 5.16 -11.05 -3.67
C GLN A 78 6.46 -11.36 -2.91
N GLN A 79 7.59 -10.85 -3.40
CA GLN A 79 8.87 -10.93 -2.72
C GLN A 79 9.26 -9.54 -2.21
N ILE A 80 9.69 -9.44 -0.95
CA ILE A 80 10.28 -8.20 -0.47
C ILE A 80 11.64 -8.06 -1.18
N HIS A 81 11.70 -7.28 -2.26
CA HIS A 81 12.94 -6.89 -2.93
C HIS A 81 13.73 -5.89 -2.07
N TYR A 82 14.08 -6.30 -0.86
CA TYR A 82 14.66 -5.45 0.17
C TYR A 82 15.88 -4.67 -0.33
N LYS A 83 16.73 -5.32 -1.12
CA LYS A 83 17.93 -4.69 -1.70
C LYS A 83 17.58 -3.53 -2.63
N GLU A 84 16.58 -3.72 -3.48
CA GLU A 84 16.12 -2.71 -4.45
C GLU A 84 15.39 -1.56 -3.74
N ILE A 85 14.53 -1.88 -2.78
CA ILE A 85 13.84 -0.89 -1.94
C ILE A 85 14.87 -0.03 -1.20
N LYS A 86 15.83 -0.67 -0.53
CA LYS A 86 16.88 0.03 0.22
C LYS A 86 17.74 0.90 -0.70
N ASN A 87 18.14 0.39 -1.86
CA ASN A 87 18.93 1.17 -2.83
C ASN A 87 18.16 2.39 -3.32
N THR A 88 16.89 2.21 -3.71
CA THR A 88 16.03 3.30 -4.19
C THR A 88 15.85 4.37 -3.11
N LEU A 89 15.57 3.95 -1.88
CA LEU A 89 15.37 4.85 -0.74
C LEU A 89 16.64 5.63 -0.40
N THR A 90 17.79 4.95 -0.41
CA THR A 90 19.10 5.56 -0.18
C THR A 90 19.43 6.58 -1.27
N GLN A 91 19.20 6.26 -2.54
CA GLN A 91 19.41 7.18 -3.66
C GLN A 91 18.50 8.41 -3.58
N GLN A 92 17.21 8.22 -3.29
CA GLN A 92 16.27 9.33 -3.13
C GLN A 92 16.65 10.24 -1.96
N PHE A 93 17.08 9.65 -0.83
CA PHE A 93 17.56 10.40 0.32
C PHE A 93 18.76 11.26 -0.04
N HIS A 94 19.83 10.67 -0.60
CA HIS A 94 21.02 11.43 -0.98
C HIS A 94 20.73 12.47 -2.07
N HIS A 95 19.86 12.16 -3.02
CA HIS A 95 19.43 13.12 -4.04
C HIS A 95 18.77 14.35 -3.40
N ARG A 96 17.78 14.15 -2.52
CA ARG A 96 17.09 15.23 -1.81
C ARG A 96 18.04 16.01 -0.90
N PHE A 97 18.89 15.31 -0.16
CA PHE A 97 19.89 15.91 0.71
C PHE A 97 20.86 16.80 -0.07
N ASN A 98 21.43 16.29 -1.17
CA ASN A 98 22.33 17.06 -2.02
C ASN A 98 21.61 18.23 -2.71
N ALA A 99 20.35 18.05 -3.11
CA ALA A 99 19.55 19.14 -3.68
C ALA A 99 19.34 20.28 -2.67
N ILE A 100 19.13 19.96 -1.38
CA ILE A 100 19.04 20.95 -0.31
C ILE A 100 20.38 21.65 -0.11
N LEU A 101 21.49 20.92 -0.01
CA LEU A 101 22.82 21.51 0.19
C LEU A 101 23.28 22.39 -0.99
N LYS A 102 22.92 22.01 -2.21
CA LYS A 102 23.26 22.78 -3.43
C LYS A 102 22.38 24.02 -3.60
N LYS A 103 21.18 24.03 -3.02
CA LYS A 103 20.45 25.28 -2.87
C LYS A 103 21.23 26.09 -1.84
N GLN A 104 21.91 27.13 -2.31
CA GLN A 104 22.41 28.20 -1.45
C GLN A 104 21.19 28.88 -0.82
N LEU A 105 20.61 28.24 0.21
CA LEU A 105 19.59 28.85 1.04
C LEU A 105 20.27 30.03 1.71
N TYR A 106 20.14 31.19 1.09
CA TYR A 106 20.65 32.45 1.61
C TYR A 106 20.09 32.61 3.03
N VAL A 107 21.00 32.62 4.01
CA VAL A 107 20.72 33.06 5.38
C VAL A 107 20.44 34.56 5.31
N ARG A 108 19.26 34.94 4.83
CA ARG A 108 18.83 36.34 4.78
C ARG A 108 17.40 36.54 5.32
N ASN A 109 16.93 35.58 6.11
CA ASN A 109 15.87 35.82 7.08
C ASN A 109 16.53 35.94 8.46
N THR A 110 17.14 37.08 8.72
CA THR A 110 17.30 37.61 10.08
C THR A 110 15.95 38.13 10.53
N ILE A 111 15.47 37.61 11.66
CA ILE A 111 14.28 38.08 12.39
C ILE A 111 14.44 39.55 12.76
#